data_AF-A0AAP0BVH9-F1
#
_entry.id   AF-A0AAP0BVH9-F1
#
_cell.length_a   1.000
_cell.length_b   1.000
_cell.length_c   1.000
_cell.angle_alpha   90.00
_cell.angle_beta   90.00
_cell.angle_gamma   90.00
#
_symmetry.space_group_name_H-M   'P 1'
#
loop_
_entity.id
_entity.type
_entity.pdbx_description
1 polymer ?
#
loop_
_entity_poly.entity_id
_entity_poly.type
_entity_poly.pdbx_seq_one_letter_code
_entity_poly.pdbx_strand_id
1 'polypeptide(L)'
;MKSLLPSQPHHLPETLRHYVGVMSKRRRLKTPPPYSPANLSTTPLPPPTPTTQPKEESYPSTVSRSRIRRSLTPSLISGDWRPLDVPRSELSLPLTLPTGQTFRWRRTGHSQFTGVVGPHLLSLRHADEDPLGRVSFFLHDSSSSVSAAAPSALSDYLNIHISLADLWRGFAAADPRFADLSSRFDGGARVLRQDPAECVLQFLCSSNNNIARIEKMVGVLSSFGDYLGTVGGFHFHEFPTLERLSTVSEQQLREAGFGYRYIFLQGSLFDYRLESFCSDNDSYL
;
A
#
# COMPACT_ATOMS: atom_id res chain seq x y z
N MET A 1 -30.67 12.53 -57.03
CA MET A 1 -30.27 11.43 -56.13
C MET A 1 -29.36 12.00 -55.05
N LYS A 2 -29.88 12.13 -53.83
CA LYS A 2 -29.16 12.55 -52.62
C LYS A 2 -28.85 11.30 -51.80
N SER A 3 -27.60 11.09 -51.37
CA SER A 3 -27.22 10.20 -50.25
C SER A 3 -25.79 10.57 -49.82
N LEU A 4 -25.64 11.43 -48.81
CA LEU A 4 -25.49 11.08 -47.39
C LEU A 4 -24.05 10.68 -47.05
N LEU A 5 -23.26 11.72 -46.73
CA LEU A 5 -22.01 11.62 -45.97
C LEU A 5 -22.32 11.09 -44.55
N PRO A 6 -21.45 10.28 -43.95
CA PRO A 6 -21.64 9.81 -42.59
C PRO A 6 -21.57 10.98 -41.60
N SER A 7 -22.56 10.98 -40.70
CA SER A 7 -22.79 11.92 -39.62
C SER A 7 -21.63 11.98 -38.63
N GLN A 8 -21.26 13.22 -38.27
CA GLN A 8 -20.33 13.58 -37.20
C GLN A 8 -20.73 12.91 -35.87
N PRO A 9 -19.77 12.43 -35.04
CA PRO A 9 -20.10 11.91 -33.72
C PRO A 9 -20.48 13.05 -32.77
N HIS A 10 -21.49 12.75 -31.96
CA HIS A 10 -22.09 13.61 -30.95
C HIS A 10 -21.07 14.20 -29.97
N HIS A 11 -21.38 15.41 -29.50
CA HIS A 11 -20.62 16.22 -28.56
C HIS A 11 -20.14 15.46 -27.31
N LEU A 12 -18.82 15.37 -27.15
CA LEU A 12 -18.18 15.10 -25.85
C LEU A 12 -18.51 16.23 -24.85
N PRO A 13 -18.86 15.91 -23.58
CA PRO A 13 -18.99 16.89 -22.51
C PRO A 13 -17.76 17.82 -22.42
N GLU A 14 -17.97 19.10 -22.18
CA GLU A 14 -16.92 20.14 -22.18
C GLU A 14 -15.75 19.84 -21.21
N THR A 15 -16.03 19.10 -20.13
CA THR A 15 -15.05 18.63 -19.15
C THR A 15 -14.03 17.63 -19.73
N LEU A 16 -14.37 16.90 -20.79
CA LEU A 16 -13.54 15.88 -21.41
C LEU A 16 -12.61 16.41 -22.51
N ARG A 17 -12.92 17.56 -23.12
CA ARG A 17 -11.99 18.22 -24.07
C ARG A 17 -10.70 18.69 -23.40
N HIS A 18 -10.79 19.05 -22.11
CA HIS A 18 -9.61 19.40 -21.33
C HIS A 18 -8.65 18.20 -21.16
N TYR A 19 -9.20 16.99 -21.08
CA TYR A 19 -8.48 15.76 -20.77
C TYR A 19 -7.58 15.29 -21.93
N VAL A 20 -8.10 15.32 -23.16
CA VAL A 20 -7.33 15.02 -24.39
C VAL A 20 -6.27 16.09 -24.67
N GLY A 21 -6.57 17.35 -24.32
CA GLY A 21 -5.66 18.49 -24.53
C GLY A 21 -4.40 18.48 -23.64
N VAL A 22 -4.48 17.93 -22.43
CA VAL A 22 -3.33 17.83 -21.51
C VAL A 22 -2.34 16.74 -21.96
N MET A 23 -2.83 15.63 -22.53
CA MET A 23 -1.98 14.51 -22.99
C MET A 23 -1.19 14.82 -24.28
N SER A 24 -1.57 15.86 -25.02
CA SER A 24 -0.97 16.20 -26.32
C SER A 24 0.23 17.16 -26.26
N LYS A 25 0.63 17.64 -25.07
CA LYS A 25 1.79 18.55 -24.91
C LYS A 25 3.03 17.81 -24.38
N ARG A 26 3.61 16.94 -25.21
CA ARG A 26 5.01 16.51 -25.02
C ARG A 26 5.95 17.68 -25.29
N ARG A 27 6.32 18.44 -24.26
CA ARG A 27 7.51 19.31 -24.33
C ARG A 27 8.73 18.42 -24.46
N ARG A 28 9.50 18.57 -25.55
CA ARG A 28 10.85 17.99 -25.65
C ARG A 28 11.67 18.47 -24.45
N LEU A 29 12.11 17.53 -23.61
CA LEU A 29 13.09 17.78 -22.57
C LEU A 29 14.41 18.17 -23.26
N LYS A 30 14.99 19.32 -22.91
CA LYS A 30 16.34 19.69 -23.34
C LYS A 30 17.34 18.81 -22.60
N THR A 31 18.31 18.26 -23.30
CA THR A 31 19.44 17.51 -22.72
C THR A 31 20.23 18.43 -21.78
N PRO A 32 20.60 17.96 -20.56
CA PRO A 32 21.48 18.73 -19.69
C PRO A 32 22.91 18.76 -20.27
N PRO A 33 23.67 19.84 -20.04
CA PRO A 33 25.07 19.91 -20.46
C PRO A 33 25.93 18.90 -19.66
N PRO A 34 27.08 18.47 -20.22
CA PRO A 34 27.95 17.51 -19.54
C PRO A 34 28.56 18.12 -18.27
N TYR A 35 28.63 17.30 -17.23
CA TYR A 35 29.16 17.63 -15.91
C TYR A 35 30.67 17.92 -16.00
N SER A 36 31.11 19.09 -15.52
CA SER A 36 32.53 19.34 -15.20
C SER A 36 32.71 19.27 -13.68
N PRO A 37 33.74 18.57 -13.15
CA PRO A 37 33.92 18.39 -11.73
C PRO A 37 34.44 19.70 -11.11
N ALA A 38 33.63 20.33 -10.25
CA ALA A 38 34.06 21.47 -9.45
C ALA A 38 34.58 20.99 -8.08
N ASN A 39 35.72 21.56 -7.69
CA ASN A 39 36.52 21.25 -6.51
C ASN A 39 35.73 21.23 -5.19
N LEU A 40 36.10 20.28 -4.32
CA LEU A 40 35.69 20.16 -2.93
C LEU A 40 36.00 21.46 -2.17
N SER A 41 34.97 22.26 -1.91
CA SER A 41 35.02 23.36 -0.95
C SER A 41 34.30 22.93 0.33
N THR A 42 35.06 22.92 1.43
CA THR A 42 34.67 22.55 2.79
C THR A 42 33.52 23.40 3.33
N THR A 43 32.39 22.77 3.66
CA THR A 43 31.30 23.38 4.44
C THR A 43 31.62 23.25 5.94
N PRO A 44 31.47 24.31 6.77
CA PRO A 44 31.72 24.21 8.21
C PRO A 44 30.60 23.45 8.93
N LEU A 45 30.95 22.68 9.97
CA LEU A 45 30.02 21.99 10.86
C LEU A 45 29.19 22.98 11.71
N PRO A 46 27.94 22.63 12.08
CA PRO A 46 27.12 23.45 12.97
C PRO A 46 27.63 23.41 14.43
N PRO A 47 27.39 24.46 15.24
CA PRO A 47 27.82 24.52 16.63
C PRO A 47 27.00 23.59 17.55
N PRO A 48 27.57 23.15 18.69
CA PRO A 48 26.90 22.23 19.61
C PRO A 48 25.78 22.90 20.43
N THR A 49 24.68 22.16 20.64
CA THR A 49 23.52 22.54 21.44
C THR A 49 23.86 22.59 22.94
N PRO A 50 23.39 23.59 23.71
CA PRO A 50 23.62 23.64 25.15
C PRO A 50 22.79 22.61 25.92
N THR A 51 23.44 21.96 26.88
CA THR A 51 22.86 21.00 27.84
C THR A 51 22.08 21.74 28.93
N THR A 52 20.79 21.41 29.09
CA THR A 52 19.97 21.90 30.21
C THR A 52 19.54 20.73 31.08
N GLN A 53 19.79 20.82 32.39
CA GLN A 53 19.47 19.83 33.42
C GLN A 53 17.95 19.69 33.66
N PRO A 54 17.45 18.55 34.19
CA PRO A 54 16.04 18.38 34.50
C PRO A 54 15.66 19.11 35.80
N LYS A 55 14.55 19.87 35.77
CA LYS A 55 13.89 20.40 36.97
C LYS A 55 12.99 19.32 37.58
N GLU A 56 13.19 19.05 38.87
CA GLU A 56 12.26 18.34 39.75
C GLU A 56 10.97 19.16 39.95
N GLU A 57 9.81 18.53 39.77
CA GLU A 57 8.53 19.08 40.22
C GLU A 57 7.89 18.14 41.26
N SER A 58 7.65 18.73 42.44
CA SER A 58 7.05 18.14 43.62
C SER A 58 5.53 18.01 43.49
N TYR A 59 4.97 16.84 43.84
CA TYR A 59 3.53 16.62 43.98
C TYR A 59 3.04 16.97 45.39
N PRO A 60 1.89 17.66 45.56
CA PRO A 60 1.13 17.60 46.79
C PRO A 60 0.01 16.54 46.73
N SER A 61 -0.14 15.82 47.83
CA SER A 61 -1.04 14.69 48.03
C SER A 61 -2.51 15.07 48.24
N THR A 62 -3.38 14.16 47.78
CA THR A 62 -4.73 13.80 48.28
C THR A 62 -5.90 14.79 48.16
N VAL A 63 -6.90 14.44 47.33
CA VAL A 63 -8.27 14.10 47.80
C VAL A 63 -8.84 12.97 46.93
N SER A 64 -9.35 11.94 47.61
CA SER A 64 -10.02 10.74 47.10
C SER A 64 -11.36 11.06 46.43
N ARG A 65 -11.57 10.57 45.20
CA ARG A 65 -12.91 10.25 44.64
C ARG A 65 -12.83 9.02 43.76
N SER A 66 -13.50 7.97 44.22
CA SER A 66 -13.73 6.71 43.51
C SER A 66 -14.49 6.94 42.20
N ARG A 67 -13.86 6.58 41.07
CA ARG A 67 -14.56 6.31 39.80
C ARG A 67 -13.99 5.05 39.17
N ILE A 68 -14.73 3.97 39.39
CA ILE A 68 -14.97 2.83 38.50
C ILE A 68 -13.92 2.70 37.38
N ARG A 69 -12.91 1.85 37.60
CA ARG A 69 -12.08 1.30 36.52
C ARG A 69 -13.00 0.50 35.59
N ARG A 70 -13.41 1.10 34.47
CA ARG A 70 -13.81 0.31 33.30
C ARG A 70 -12.53 -0.33 32.77
N SER A 71 -12.30 -1.58 33.15
CA SER A 71 -11.36 -2.44 32.46
C SER A 71 -11.77 -2.47 30.99
N LEU A 72 -10.92 -1.96 30.12
CA LEU A 72 -11.02 -2.21 28.69
C LEU A 72 -10.64 -3.69 28.50
N THR A 73 -11.65 -4.53 28.38
CA THR A 73 -11.49 -5.88 27.85
C THR A 73 -10.88 -5.76 26.45
N PRO A 74 -9.77 -6.44 26.14
CA PRO A 74 -9.41 -6.69 24.76
C PRO A 74 -10.56 -7.50 24.17
N SER A 75 -11.23 -6.97 23.15
CA SER A 75 -12.20 -7.74 22.38
C SER A 75 -11.53 -9.05 21.97
N LEU A 76 -12.10 -10.16 22.43
CA LEU A 76 -11.61 -11.51 22.25
C LEU A 76 -11.39 -11.78 20.76
N ILE A 77 -10.13 -11.87 20.36
CA ILE A 77 -9.70 -12.44 19.09
C ILE A 77 -10.02 -13.94 19.21
N SER A 78 -11.15 -14.38 18.65
CA SER A 78 -11.48 -15.81 18.60
C SER A 78 -10.86 -16.39 17.33
N GLY A 79 -9.83 -17.23 17.50
CA GLY A 79 -9.13 -17.92 16.42
C GLY A 79 -7.72 -18.31 16.86
N ASP A 80 -7.11 -19.24 16.12
CA ASP A 80 -5.73 -19.68 16.37
C ASP A 80 -4.77 -19.10 15.34
N TRP A 81 -3.58 -18.72 15.79
CA TRP A 81 -2.46 -18.42 14.90
C TRP A 81 -2.03 -19.69 14.18
N ARG A 82 -1.93 -19.62 12.85
CA ARG A 82 -1.54 -20.74 11.99
C ARG A 82 -0.15 -20.48 11.41
N PRO A 83 0.71 -21.50 11.31
CA PRO A 83 2.01 -21.33 10.66
C PRO A 83 1.83 -21.07 9.15
N LEU A 84 2.67 -20.17 8.61
CA LEU A 84 2.89 -20.04 7.16
C LEU A 84 4.13 -20.83 6.72
N ASP A 85 4.92 -21.31 7.69
CA ASP A 85 6.15 -22.10 7.51
C ASP A 85 7.27 -21.43 6.71
N VAL A 86 7.28 -20.10 6.64
CA VAL A 86 8.33 -19.32 5.96
C VAL A 86 9.29 -18.71 6.99
N PRO A 87 10.60 -19.04 6.95
CA PRO A 87 11.59 -18.49 7.88
C PRO A 87 11.86 -17.00 7.62
N ARG A 88 12.44 -16.31 8.62
CA ARG A 88 12.77 -14.88 8.51
C ARG A 88 13.68 -14.56 7.32
N SER A 89 14.56 -15.48 6.94
CA SER A 89 15.46 -15.32 5.80
C SER A 89 14.76 -15.32 4.44
N GLU A 90 13.55 -15.86 4.38
CA GLU A 90 12.71 -15.88 3.18
C GLU A 90 11.62 -14.81 3.23
N LEU A 91 11.20 -14.37 4.42
CA LEU A 91 10.22 -13.31 4.59
C LEU A 91 10.45 -12.56 5.91
N SER A 92 10.84 -11.29 5.80
CA SER A 92 10.92 -10.35 6.91
C SER A 92 9.79 -9.33 6.77
N LEU A 93 8.82 -9.36 7.69
CA LEU A 93 7.65 -8.47 7.62
C LEU A 93 8.06 -6.98 7.64
N PRO A 94 9.01 -6.51 8.49
CA PRO A 94 9.44 -5.13 8.49
C PRO A 94 10.22 -4.70 7.24
N LEU A 95 10.89 -5.64 6.55
CA LEU A 95 11.62 -5.36 5.30
C LEU A 95 10.78 -5.59 4.04
N THR A 96 9.51 -5.97 4.20
CA THR A 96 8.60 -6.25 3.09
C THR A 96 7.38 -5.32 3.10
N LEU A 97 6.63 -5.26 4.20
CA LEU A 97 5.32 -4.60 4.23
C LEU A 97 5.39 -3.07 4.27
N PRO A 98 6.17 -2.41 5.17
CA PRO A 98 6.20 -0.95 5.26
C PRO A 98 7.30 -0.33 4.38
N THR A 99 7.50 -0.85 3.16
CA THR A 99 8.62 -0.44 2.27
C THR A 99 8.18 0.43 1.09
N GLY A 100 6.91 0.83 1.04
CA GLY A 100 6.33 1.59 -0.07
C GLY A 100 5.95 0.74 -1.29
N GLN A 101 6.09 -0.58 -1.20
CA GLN A 101 5.53 -1.52 -2.17
C GLN A 101 4.00 -1.57 -2.10
N THR A 102 3.46 -1.50 -0.89
CA THR A 102 2.03 -1.49 -0.57
C THR A 102 1.79 -0.49 0.55
N PHE A 103 0.57 0.05 0.63
CA PHE A 103 0.14 1.00 1.66
C PHE A 103 -1.04 0.47 2.49
N ARG A 104 -1.31 -0.84 2.38
CA ARG A 104 -2.52 -1.52 2.90
C ARG A 104 -2.27 -2.35 4.15
N TRP A 105 -1.02 -2.42 4.60
CA TRP A 105 -0.62 -3.11 5.82
C TRP A 105 -0.36 -2.10 6.95
N ARG A 106 -0.94 -2.34 8.11
CA ARG A 106 -0.79 -1.51 9.32
C ARG A 106 -0.08 -2.29 10.41
N ARG A 107 0.84 -1.64 11.12
CA ARG A 107 1.42 -2.20 12.34
C ARG A 107 0.38 -2.10 13.47
N THR A 108 -0.25 -3.22 13.81
CA THR A 108 -1.32 -3.31 14.81
C THR A 108 -0.85 -3.83 16.17
N GLY A 109 0.44 -4.16 16.30
CA GLY A 109 1.09 -4.58 17.53
C GLY A 109 2.61 -4.45 17.42
N HIS A 110 3.36 -4.83 18.47
CA HIS A 110 4.82 -4.66 18.50
C HIS A 110 5.51 -5.35 17.30
N SER A 111 5.15 -6.59 17.01
CA SER A 111 5.73 -7.36 15.90
C SER A 111 4.64 -7.91 14.96
N GLN A 112 3.50 -7.21 14.91
CA GLN A 112 2.30 -7.65 14.19
C GLN A 112 1.92 -6.62 13.13
N PHE A 113 1.67 -7.12 11.92
CA PHE A 113 1.11 -6.35 10.82
C PHE A 113 -0.24 -6.93 10.44
N THR A 114 -1.24 -6.08 10.22
CA THR A 114 -2.56 -6.48 9.72
C THR A 114 -2.80 -5.84 8.37
N GLY A 115 -3.35 -6.60 7.44
CA GLY A 115 -3.65 -6.15 6.09
C GLY A 115 -4.71 -7.02 5.44
N VAL A 116 -5.03 -6.68 4.20
CA VAL A 116 -6.08 -7.34 3.42
C VAL A 116 -5.46 -7.93 2.17
N VAL A 117 -5.79 -9.19 1.87
CA VAL A 117 -5.39 -9.90 0.64
C VAL A 117 -6.65 -10.47 0.00
N GLY A 118 -7.08 -9.89 -1.13
CA GLY A 118 -8.41 -10.16 -1.69
C GLY A 118 -9.50 -9.89 -0.63
N PRO A 119 -10.41 -10.83 -0.36
CA PRO A 119 -11.44 -10.68 0.67
C PRO A 119 -10.94 -11.03 2.09
N HIS A 120 -9.66 -11.36 2.28
CA HIS A 120 -9.15 -11.90 3.55
C HIS A 120 -8.50 -10.83 4.42
N LEU A 121 -9.06 -10.58 5.61
CA LEU A 121 -8.43 -9.76 6.65
C LEU A 121 -7.51 -10.61 7.53
N LEU A 122 -6.19 -10.35 7.43
CA LEU A 122 -5.14 -11.19 8.00
C LEU A 122 -4.20 -10.38 8.89
N SER A 123 -3.78 -10.96 10.02
CA SER A 123 -2.58 -10.50 10.73
C SER A 123 -1.41 -11.44 10.48
N LEU A 124 -0.22 -10.88 10.40
CA LEU A 124 1.05 -11.60 10.32
C LEU A 124 1.93 -11.21 11.50
N ARG A 125 2.67 -12.17 12.04
CA ARG A 125 3.76 -11.94 12.99
C ARG A 125 4.84 -12.99 12.80
N HIS A 126 6.06 -12.68 13.24
CA HIS A 126 7.07 -13.72 13.48
C HIS A 126 6.74 -14.42 14.79
N ALA A 127 6.86 -15.76 14.83
CA ALA A 127 6.72 -16.51 16.07
C ALA A 127 7.88 -16.20 17.02
N ASP A 128 7.57 -15.78 18.26
CA ASP A 128 8.56 -15.28 19.21
C ASP A 128 9.54 -16.37 19.70
N GLU A 129 9.10 -17.64 19.73
CA GLU A 129 9.89 -18.78 20.23
C GLU A 129 10.48 -19.67 19.10
N ASP A 130 10.30 -19.30 17.83
CA ASP A 130 10.86 -20.08 16.71
C ASP A 130 12.31 -19.62 16.42
N PRO A 131 13.33 -20.51 16.50
CA PRO A 131 14.71 -20.17 16.18
C PRO A 131 14.92 -19.64 14.74
N LEU A 132 14.07 -20.04 13.80
CA LEU A 132 14.08 -19.56 12.42
C LEU A 132 13.20 -18.32 12.22
N GLY A 133 12.53 -17.87 13.28
CA GLY A 133 11.62 -16.74 13.28
C GLY A 133 10.54 -16.88 12.22
N ARG A 134 9.94 -18.08 12.07
CA ARG A 134 8.94 -18.30 11.02
C ARG A 134 7.72 -17.41 11.18
N VAL A 135 7.09 -17.09 10.06
CA VAL A 135 5.87 -16.28 10.02
C VAL A 135 4.67 -17.16 10.36
N SER A 136 3.78 -16.62 11.20
CA SER A 136 2.44 -17.13 11.43
C SER A 136 1.41 -16.09 10.99
N PHE A 137 0.24 -16.57 10.57
CA PHE A 137 -0.88 -15.72 10.22
C PHE A 137 -2.09 -15.98 11.11
N PHE A 138 -2.93 -14.98 11.26
CA PHE A 138 -4.22 -15.04 11.94
C PHE A 138 -5.28 -14.48 11.00
N LEU A 139 -6.37 -15.20 10.81
CA LEU A 139 -7.50 -14.79 9.96
C LEU A 139 -8.63 -14.23 10.84
N HIS A 140 -9.05 -12.99 10.59
CA HIS A 140 -10.06 -12.30 11.41
C HIS A 140 -11.51 -12.63 11.06
N ASP A 141 -11.78 -13.17 9.87
CA ASP A 141 -13.11 -13.64 9.47
C ASP A 141 -13.07 -15.13 9.13
N SER A 142 -13.86 -15.93 9.86
CA SER A 142 -13.93 -17.39 9.72
C SER A 142 -15.24 -17.88 9.08
N SER A 143 -16.02 -17.01 8.43
CA SER A 143 -17.28 -17.43 7.81
C SER A 143 -17.07 -18.21 6.49
N SER A 144 -17.19 -19.55 6.56
CA SER A 144 -17.29 -20.49 5.42
C SER A 144 -16.12 -20.50 4.40
N SER A 145 -16.36 -21.03 3.19
CA SER A 145 -15.38 -21.45 2.16
C SER A 145 -14.32 -20.41 1.78
N VAL A 146 -14.61 -19.12 1.94
CA VAL A 146 -13.66 -18.01 1.79
C VAL A 146 -12.44 -18.20 2.71
N SER A 147 -12.65 -18.70 3.93
CA SER A 147 -11.56 -18.98 4.89
C SER A 147 -10.58 -20.06 4.40
N ALA A 148 -11.02 -21.01 3.58
CA ALA A 148 -10.18 -22.10 3.09
C ALA A 148 -9.16 -21.65 2.04
N ALA A 149 -9.47 -20.60 1.27
CA ALA A 149 -8.57 -20.05 0.25
C ALA A 149 -7.55 -19.06 0.81
N ALA A 150 -7.74 -18.57 2.05
CA ALA A 150 -6.87 -17.56 2.64
C ALA A 150 -5.37 -17.96 2.70
N PRO A 151 -4.99 -19.21 3.05
CA PRO A 151 -3.58 -19.60 3.10
C PRO A 151 -2.91 -19.57 1.72
N SER A 152 -3.60 -20.05 0.67
CA SER A 152 -3.04 -20.04 -0.69
C SER A 152 -2.99 -18.63 -1.27
N ALA A 153 -4.03 -17.82 -1.06
CA ALA A 153 -4.04 -16.42 -1.46
C ALA A 153 -2.93 -15.61 -0.79
N LEU A 154 -2.73 -15.81 0.52
CA LEU A 154 -1.64 -15.17 1.28
C LEU A 154 -0.26 -15.62 0.76
N SER A 155 -0.09 -16.91 0.49
CA SER A 155 1.15 -17.49 -0.04
C SER A 155 1.50 -16.90 -1.42
N ASP A 156 0.51 -16.79 -2.30
CA ASP A 156 0.67 -16.20 -3.62
C ASP A 156 0.97 -14.69 -3.55
N TYR A 157 0.22 -13.94 -2.75
CA TYR A 157 0.44 -12.50 -2.53
C TYR A 157 1.83 -12.20 -1.98
N LEU A 158 2.26 -12.98 -0.98
CA LEU A 158 3.60 -12.90 -0.43
C LEU A 158 4.63 -13.53 -1.36
N ASN A 159 4.26 -14.09 -2.51
CA ASN A 159 5.17 -14.67 -3.50
C ASN A 159 6.13 -15.71 -2.91
N ILE A 160 5.67 -16.54 -1.96
CA ILE A 160 6.55 -17.41 -1.15
C ILE A 160 7.13 -18.59 -1.92
N HIS A 161 6.56 -18.92 -3.09
CA HIS A 161 7.02 -20.03 -3.93
C HIS A 161 8.39 -19.77 -4.58
N ILE A 162 8.86 -18.53 -4.56
CA ILE A 162 10.18 -18.15 -5.07
C ILE A 162 11.21 -18.23 -3.94
N SER A 163 12.27 -19.00 -4.13
CA SER A 163 13.41 -19.05 -3.19
C SER A 163 14.18 -17.73 -3.21
N LEU A 164 14.05 -16.95 -2.15
CA LEU A 164 14.75 -15.68 -2.01
C LEU A 164 16.24 -15.92 -1.80
N ALA A 165 16.61 -16.97 -1.07
CA ALA A 165 17.99 -17.41 -0.91
C ALA A 165 18.67 -17.68 -2.25
N ASP A 166 17.99 -18.32 -3.20
CA ASP A 166 18.56 -18.62 -4.53
C ASP A 166 18.76 -17.34 -5.34
N LEU A 167 17.78 -16.43 -5.33
CA LEU A 167 17.89 -15.13 -5.98
C LEU A 167 19.03 -14.29 -5.39
N TRP A 168 19.13 -14.23 -4.06
CA TRP A 168 20.16 -13.45 -3.37
C TRP A 168 21.56 -14.01 -3.63
N ARG A 169 21.72 -15.34 -3.71
CA ARG A 169 23.00 -15.94 -4.14
C ARG A 169 23.39 -15.50 -5.55
N GLY A 170 22.42 -15.48 -6.48
CA GLY A 170 22.63 -14.98 -7.84
C GLY A 170 23.01 -13.49 -7.88
N PHE A 171 22.29 -12.64 -7.14
CA PHE A 171 22.56 -11.21 -7.08
C PHE A 171 23.90 -10.89 -6.42
N ALA A 172 24.25 -11.58 -5.33
CA ALA A 172 25.53 -11.40 -4.65
C ALA A 172 26.72 -11.86 -5.53
N ALA A 173 26.55 -12.93 -6.32
CA ALA A 173 27.57 -13.36 -7.28
C ALA A 173 27.74 -12.35 -8.43
N ALA A 174 26.69 -11.61 -8.80
CA ALA A 174 26.70 -10.66 -9.91
C ALA A 174 27.12 -9.24 -9.50
N ASP A 175 26.88 -8.81 -8.25
CA ASP A 175 27.13 -7.45 -7.77
C ASP A 175 27.83 -7.45 -6.39
N PRO A 176 29.11 -7.04 -6.30
CA PRO A 176 29.83 -6.93 -5.03
C PRO A 176 29.19 -5.98 -4.02
N ARG A 177 28.51 -4.91 -4.48
CA ARG A 177 27.80 -3.99 -3.59
C ARG A 177 26.58 -4.68 -2.98
N PHE A 178 25.85 -5.47 -3.77
CA PHE A 178 24.77 -6.28 -3.25
C PHE A 178 25.30 -7.34 -2.27
N ALA A 179 26.42 -8.00 -2.58
CA ALA A 179 27.05 -8.98 -1.69
C ALA A 179 27.37 -8.37 -0.31
N ASP A 180 28.04 -7.22 -0.27
CA ASP A 180 28.34 -6.49 0.98
C ASP A 180 27.05 -6.09 1.72
N LEU A 181 26.07 -5.50 1.01
CA LEU A 181 24.82 -5.07 1.63
C LEU A 181 24.02 -6.24 2.21
N SER A 182 23.81 -7.29 1.42
CA SER A 182 23.03 -8.47 1.78
C SER A 182 23.61 -9.21 2.98
N SER A 183 24.93 -9.19 3.18
CA SER A 183 25.58 -9.77 4.37
C SER A 183 25.19 -9.11 5.70
N ARG A 184 24.64 -7.89 5.64
CA ARG A 184 24.19 -7.11 6.81
C ARG A 184 22.73 -7.34 7.16
N PHE A 185 22.01 -8.13 6.37
CA PHE A 185 20.62 -8.49 6.58
C PHE A 185 20.48 -10.01 6.60
N ASP A 186 19.56 -10.53 7.41
CA ASP A 186 19.29 -11.96 7.44
C ASP A 186 18.47 -12.46 6.24
N GLY A 187 18.32 -11.67 5.17
CA GLY A 187 17.40 -11.97 4.08
C GLY A 187 16.02 -11.31 4.22
N GLY A 188 15.02 -11.93 3.60
CA GLY A 188 13.61 -11.71 3.86
C GLY A 188 12.96 -10.48 3.21
N ALA A 189 13.71 -9.60 2.55
CA ALA A 189 13.12 -8.50 1.79
C ALA A 189 12.54 -9.03 0.47
N ARG A 190 11.21 -9.10 0.39
CA ARG A 190 10.50 -9.74 -0.73
C ARG A 190 9.67 -8.73 -1.53
N VAL A 191 9.49 -9.04 -2.82
CA VAL A 191 8.55 -8.34 -3.70
C VAL A 191 7.18 -9.03 -3.65
N LEU A 192 6.14 -8.24 -3.37
CA LEU A 192 4.75 -8.70 -3.28
C LEU A 192 4.12 -8.88 -4.66
N ARG A 193 3.26 -9.90 -4.80
CA ARG A 193 2.42 -10.14 -5.98
C ARG A 193 1.04 -9.52 -5.76
N GLN A 194 0.97 -8.20 -5.87
CA GLN A 194 -0.27 -7.44 -5.67
C GLN A 194 -1.24 -7.60 -6.85
N ASP A 195 -2.54 -7.43 -6.59
CA ASP A 195 -3.54 -7.27 -7.64
C ASP A 195 -3.15 -6.07 -8.53
N PRO A 196 -3.14 -6.22 -9.88
CA PRO A 196 -2.70 -5.16 -10.78
C PRO A 196 -3.51 -3.87 -10.65
N ALA A 197 -4.83 -3.97 -10.46
CA ALA A 197 -5.69 -2.79 -10.36
C ALA A 197 -5.44 -2.05 -9.03
N GLU A 198 -5.46 -2.76 -7.90
CA GLU A 198 -5.12 -2.22 -6.59
C GLU A 198 -3.72 -1.60 -6.59
N CYS A 199 -2.73 -2.26 -7.22
CA CYS A 199 -1.37 -1.76 -7.35
C CYS A 199 -1.32 -0.42 -8.12
N VAL A 200 -1.88 -0.37 -9.33
CA VAL A 200 -1.88 0.86 -10.15
C VAL A 200 -2.55 2.02 -9.42
N LEU A 201 -3.72 1.77 -8.81
CA LEU A 201 -4.48 2.82 -8.13
C LEU A 201 -3.75 3.34 -6.88
N GLN A 202 -3.08 2.47 -6.12
CA GLN A 202 -2.18 2.89 -5.03
C GLN A 202 -1.05 3.79 -5.54
N PHE A 203 -0.40 3.40 -6.65
CA PHE A 203 0.72 4.17 -7.18
C PHE A 203 0.30 5.48 -7.86
N LEU A 204 -0.93 5.60 -8.39
CA LEU A 204 -1.48 6.89 -8.81
C LEU A 204 -1.52 7.89 -7.65
N CYS A 205 -1.80 7.42 -6.42
CA CYS A 205 -1.74 8.24 -5.21
C CYS A 205 -0.30 8.65 -4.81
N SER A 206 0.72 7.92 -5.28
CA SER A 206 2.13 8.09 -4.87
C SER A 206 2.91 9.19 -5.57
N SER A 207 2.53 9.52 -6.81
CA SER A 207 3.28 10.47 -7.66
C SER A 207 3.51 11.80 -6.95
N ASN A 208 4.76 12.24 -6.76
CA ASN A 208 5.10 13.49 -6.05
C ASN A 208 4.40 13.63 -4.67
N ASN A 209 4.53 12.60 -3.82
CA ASN A 209 3.84 12.53 -2.53
C ASN A 209 4.75 11.92 -1.44
N ASN A 210 4.31 11.95 -0.18
CA ASN A 210 4.99 11.28 0.93
C ASN A 210 4.16 10.10 1.46
N ILE A 211 4.83 9.13 2.08
CA ILE A 211 4.22 7.86 2.53
C ILE A 211 2.96 8.10 3.37
N ALA A 212 3.02 9.00 4.36
CA ALA A 212 1.89 9.27 5.24
C ALA A 212 0.63 9.77 4.49
N ARG A 213 0.81 10.66 3.50
CA ARG A 213 -0.31 11.14 2.67
C ARG A 213 -0.79 10.07 1.68
N ILE A 214 0.12 9.23 1.15
CA ILE A 214 -0.25 8.11 0.27
C ILE A 214 -1.13 7.12 1.03
N GLU A 215 -0.70 6.69 2.21
CA GLU A 215 -1.46 5.80 3.08
C GLU A 215 -2.86 6.34 3.41
N LYS A 216 -2.99 7.65 3.63
CA LYS A 216 -4.30 8.28 3.83
C LYS A 216 -5.18 8.18 2.57
N MET A 217 -4.63 8.51 1.41
CA MET A 217 -5.35 8.47 0.14
C MET A 217 -5.77 7.05 -0.24
N VAL A 218 -4.86 6.08 -0.08
CA VAL A 218 -5.14 4.66 -0.28
C VAL A 218 -6.19 4.16 0.71
N GLY A 219 -6.11 4.59 1.98
CA GLY A 219 -7.15 4.30 2.97
C GLY A 219 -8.53 4.81 2.58
N VAL A 220 -8.62 6.01 1.98
CA VAL A 220 -9.89 6.52 1.42
C VAL A 220 -10.36 5.66 0.25
N LEU A 221 -9.49 5.32 -0.71
CA LEU A 221 -9.87 4.44 -1.82
C LEU A 221 -10.44 3.12 -1.28
N SER A 222 -9.73 2.50 -0.36
CA SER A 222 -10.14 1.25 0.27
C SER A 222 -11.50 1.34 0.95
N SER A 223 -11.82 2.47 1.58
CA SER A 223 -13.10 2.65 2.30
C SER A 223 -14.34 2.63 1.41
N PHE A 224 -14.19 2.67 0.08
CA PHE A 224 -15.30 2.48 -0.84
C PHE A 224 -15.65 1.01 -1.08
N GLY A 225 -14.80 0.07 -0.65
CA GLY A 225 -15.03 -1.36 -0.70
C GLY A 225 -15.70 -1.89 0.57
N ASP A 226 -15.88 -3.21 0.63
CA ASP A 226 -16.63 -3.85 1.71
C ASP A 226 -15.84 -3.87 3.02
N TYR A 227 -16.50 -3.51 4.12
CA TYR A 227 -15.88 -3.49 5.44
C TYR A 227 -15.64 -4.91 5.96
N LEU A 228 -14.39 -5.24 6.27
CA LEU A 228 -13.96 -6.57 6.73
C LEU A 228 -13.75 -6.67 8.24
N GLY A 229 -13.50 -5.53 8.92
CA GLY A 229 -13.31 -5.54 10.37
C GLY A 229 -12.45 -4.40 10.89
N THR A 230 -12.31 -4.37 12.22
CA THR A 230 -11.46 -3.41 12.94
C THR A 230 -10.42 -4.15 13.76
N VAL A 231 -9.14 -3.81 13.57
CA VAL A 231 -8.02 -4.44 14.27
C VAL A 231 -7.04 -3.37 14.72
N GLY A 232 -6.70 -3.34 16.01
CA GLY A 232 -5.77 -2.34 16.55
C GLY A 232 -6.22 -0.88 16.36
N GLY A 233 -7.53 -0.64 16.27
CA GLY A 233 -8.10 0.70 16.02
C GLY A 233 -8.13 1.14 14.54
N PHE A 234 -7.71 0.27 13.61
CA PHE A 234 -7.77 0.54 12.17
C PHE A 234 -8.95 -0.19 11.53
N HIS A 235 -9.67 0.49 10.64
CA HIS A 235 -10.74 -0.10 9.83
C HIS A 235 -10.17 -0.68 8.54
N PHE A 236 -10.46 -1.95 8.28
CA PHE A 236 -10.02 -2.66 7.10
C PHE A 236 -11.21 -2.95 6.19
N HIS A 237 -10.97 -2.77 4.90
CA HIS A 237 -11.95 -2.98 3.84
C HIS A 237 -11.30 -3.78 2.74
N GLU A 238 -12.06 -4.64 2.07
CA GLU A 238 -11.69 -5.19 0.77
C GLU A 238 -11.44 -4.04 -0.20
N PHE A 239 -10.48 -4.20 -1.11
CA PHE A 239 -10.21 -3.14 -2.07
C PHE A 239 -11.39 -3.06 -3.05
N PRO A 240 -11.99 -1.88 -3.29
CA PRO A 240 -13.17 -1.78 -4.12
C PRO A 240 -12.89 -2.21 -5.56
N THR A 241 -13.90 -2.81 -6.19
CA THR A 241 -13.86 -3.11 -7.62
C THR A 241 -13.77 -1.82 -8.45
N LEU A 242 -13.30 -1.95 -9.70
CA LEU A 242 -13.21 -0.82 -10.62
C LEU A 242 -14.60 -0.23 -10.93
N GLU A 243 -15.64 -1.07 -11.00
CA GLU A 243 -17.03 -0.63 -11.15
C GLU A 243 -17.45 0.22 -9.97
N ARG A 244 -17.15 -0.22 -8.74
CA ARG A 244 -17.45 0.54 -7.52
C ARG A 244 -16.73 1.88 -7.52
N LEU A 245 -15.44 1.91 -7.83
CA LEU A 245 -14.66 3.14 -7.92
C LEU A 245 -15.14 4.08 -9.02
N SER A 246 -15.66 3.56 -10.14
CA SER A 246 -16.20 4.37 -11.24
C SER A 246 -17.42 5.22 -10.84
N THR A 247 -18.07 4.87 -9.72
CA THR A 247 -19.20 5.63 -9.16
C THR A 247 -18.79 6.76 -8.22
N VAL A 248 -17.51 6.83 -7.83
CA VAL A 248 -17.00 7.85 -6.92
C VAL A 248 -16.92 9.19 -7.64
N SER A 249 -17.54 10.22 -7.06
CA SER A 249 -17.56 11.56 -7.65
C SER A 249 -16.22 12.28 -7.52
N GLU A 250 -15.96 13.20 -8.46
CA GLU A 250 -14.80 14.11 -8.40
C GLU A 250 -14.78 14.89 -7.08
N GLN A 251 -15.95 15.36 -6.63
CA GLN A 251 -16.07 16.13 -5.40
C GLN A 251 -15.58 15.35 -4.19
N GLN A 252 -15.98 14.09 -4.04
CA GLN A 252 -15.52 13.22 -2.94
C GLN A 252 -13.98 13.06 -2.95
N LEU A 253 -13.38 12.87 -4.13
CA LEU A 253 -11.92 12.72 -4.25
C LEU A 253 -11.17 14.03 -3.93
N ARG A 254 -11.73 15.18 -4.33
CA ARG A 254 -11.18 16.49 -3.99
C ARG A 254 -11.24 16.77 -2.49
N GLU A 255 -12.38 16.53 -1.87
CA GLU A 255 -12.59 16.67 -0.43
C GLU A 255 -11.69 15.72 0.36
N ALA A 256 -11.43 14.52 -0.16
CA ALA A 256 -10.48 13.57 0.39
C ALA A 256 -9.00 13.96 0.19
N GLY A 257 -8.71 15.06 -0.50
CA GLY A 257 -7.36 15.61 -0.63
C GLY A 257 -6.49 14.96 -1.71
N PHE A 258 -7.10 14.37 -2.74
CA PHE A 258 -6.36 13.77 -3.86
C PHE A 258 -5.57 14.80 -4.67
N GLY A 259 -5.93 16.08 -4.60
CA GLY A 259 -5.34 17.14 -5.41
C GLY A 259 -5.51 16.80 -6.89
N TYR A 260 -4.54 17.15 -7.74
CA TYR A 260 -4.63 16.84 -9.18
C TYR A 260 -4.74 15.33 -9.51
N ARG A 261 -4.46 14.42 -8.56
CA ARG A 261 -4.43 12.97 -8.83
C ARG A 261 -5.82 12.37 -9.06
N TYR A 262 -6.89 13.04 -8.60
CA TYR A 262 -8.25 12.59 -8.90
C TYR A 262 -8.47 12.50 -10.41
N ILE A 263 -7.82 13.40 -11.18
CA ILE A 263 -7.85 13.42 -12.65
C ILE A 263 -7.41 12.04 -13.13
N PHE A 264 -6.17 11.63 -12.85
CA PHE A 264 -5.62 10.35 -13.31
C PHE A 264 -6.44 9.15 -12.86
N LEU A 265 -6.93 9.17 -11.62
CA LEU A 265 -7.78 8.11 -11.09
C LEU A 265 -9.05 7.95 -11.93
N GLN A 266 -9.78 9.05 -12.18
CA GLN A 266 -11.00 9.02 -13.00
C GLN A 266 -10.72 8.68 -14.46
N GLY A 267 -9.60 9.15 -15.02
CA GLY A 267 -9.18 8.80 -16.37
C GLY A 267 -8.98 7.29 -16.53
N SER A 268 -8.20 6.68 -15.63
CA SER A 268 -7.98 5.23 -15.65
C SER A 268 -9.27 4.42 -15.47
N LEU A 269 -10.19 4.87 -14.61
CA LEU A 269 -11.48 4.20 -14.40
C LEU A 269 -12.42 4.35 -15.59
N PHE A 270 -12.35 5.48 -16.30
CA PHE A 270 -13.13 5.70 -17.52
C PHE A 270 -12.65 4.81 -18.67
N ASP A 271 -11.33 4.72 -18.88
CA ASP A 271 -10.74 3.87 -19.91
C ASP A 271 -11.10 2.39 -19.70
N TYR A 272 -10.99 1.90 -18.46
CA TYR A 272 -11.45 0.55 -18.10
C TYR A 272 -12.91 0.32 -18.49
N ARG A 273 -13.79 1.26 -18.16
CA ARG A 273 -15.22 1.13 -18.46
C ARG A 273 -15.51 1.05 -19.96
N LEU A 274 -14.79 1.83 -20.77
CA LEU A 274 -14.92 1.79 -22.23
C LEU A 274 -14.50 0.42 -22.80
N GLU A 275 -13.38 -0.13 -22.32
CA GLU A 275 -12.91 -1.45 -22.74
C GLU A 275 -13.87 -2.57 -22.34
N SER A 276 -14.46 -2.51 -21.14
CA SER A 276 -15.49 -3.47 -20.71
C SER A 276 -16.74 -3.39 -21.59
N PHE A 277 -17.23 -2.18 -21.90
CA PHE A 277 -18.40 -2.00 -22.79
C PHE A 277 -18.14 -2.50 -24.22
N CYS A 278 -16.93 -2.31 -24.76
CA CYS A 278 -16.57 -2.85 -26.07
C CYS A 278 -16.49 -4.39 -26.05
N SER A 279 -15.91 -4.97 -25.00
CA SER A 279 -15.75 -6.42 -24.85
C SER A 279 -17.10 -7.15 -24.71
N ASP A 280 -18.06 -6.56 -24.00
CA ASP A 280 -19.41 -7.14 -23.84
C ASP A 280 -20.21 -7.10 -25.15
N ASN A 281 -20.02 -6.08 -25.99
CA ASN A 281 -20.70 -5.96 -27.28
C ASN A 281 -20.13 -6.87 -28.37
N ASP A 282 -18.85 -7.27 -28.28
CA ASP A 282 -18.24 -8.23 -29.20
C ASP A 282 -18.66 -9.69 -28.90
N SER A 283 -19.35 -9.94 -27.78
CA SER A 283 -19.92 -11.26 -27.45
C SER A 283 -21.29 -11.55 -28.09
N TYR A 284 -21.84 -10.59 -28.84
CA TYR A 284 -23.14 -10.69 -29.53
C TYR A 284 -23.05 -10.58 -31.06
N LEU A 285 -21.85 -10.70 -31.64
CA LEU A 285 -21.60 -10.77 -33.10
C LEU A 285 -20.97 -12.12 -33.48
#